data_AF-A0A812ZDJ2-F1
#
_entry.id   AF-A0A812ZDJ2-F1
#
_cell.length_a   1.000
_cell.length_b   1.000
_cell.length_c   1.000
_cell.angle_alpha   90.00
_cell.angle_beta   90.00
_cell.angle_gamma   90.00
#
_symmetry.space_group_name_H-M   'P 1'
#
loop_
_entity.id
_entity.type
_entity.pdbx_description
1 polymer ?
#
loop_
_entity_poly.entity_id
_entity_poly.type
_entity_poly.pdbx_seq_one_letter_code
_entity_poly.pdbx_strand_id
1 'polypeptide(L)'
;MAAAVVQTFIDMCDPEGLRQFAGADFDWNQPMDDHPPPLCYAICRFLLDSSSQFPIPGKLEVINTILQAGADPMRALPPGQKVKLKSDRDFDARGCSTMQLTCEMYQAAAAMRHEGGRIEALAQFLADVIVLMKQATDPKVPKIVVHEGVVNLWESVREMSSTHNVIFETSDGEVSAHDHILMAASPVLKAMLQSAMKEGKDKRVQVRDSTKCGMTLFVDVLYTSSTCLELQYKTILEAFDLAHRWQVQHATDILAETLKGEIRVESFAEIAEAAVLKAVEPLQRACMEFGTKDKEIQTLLKKNGLPPAVRKLLGKREAEDEPGKPKRRRL
;
A
#
# COMPACT_ATOMS: atom_id res chain seq x y z
N MET A 1 28.41 18.13 -7.74
CA MET A 1 28.99 17.39 -6.60
C MET A 1 28.07 16.25 -6.15
N ALA A 2 26.80 16.51 -5.83
CA ALA A 2 25.86 15.44 -5.42
C ALA A 2 25.61 14.36 -6.48
N ALA A 3 25.46 14.73 -7.77
CA ALA A 3 25.24 13.76 -8.85
C ALA A 3 26.40 12.78 -9.05
N ALA A 4 27.65 13.25 -8.98
CA ALA A 4 28.85 12.40 -9.07
C ALA A 4 28.97 11.41 -7.89
N VAL A 5 28.54 11.83 -6.69
CA VAL A 5 28.48 10.95 -5.52
C VAL A 5 27.44 9.84 -5.72
N VAL A 6 26.23 10.19 -6.17
CA VAL A 6 25.17 9.22 -6.50
C VAL A 6 25.64 8.24 -7.58
N GLN A 7 26.26 8.73 -8.65
CA GLN A 7 26.84 7.89 -9.70
C GLN A 7 27.85 6.88 -9.13
N THR A 8 28.76 7.34 -8.26
CA THR A 8 29.80 6.49 -7.66
C THR A 8 29.20 5.32 -6.88
N PHE A 9 28.16 5.57 -6.07
CA PHE A 9 27.51 4.51 -5.31
C PHE A 9 26.70 3.55 -6.18
N ILE A 10 26.12 4.03 -7.30
CA ILE A 10 25.51 3.14 -8.31
C ILE A 10 26.58 2.22 -8.91
N ASP A 11 27.74 2.77 -9.28
CA ASP A 11 28.85 2.01 -9.86
C ASP A 11 29.47 1.00 -8.90
N MET A 12 29.41 1.28 -7.59
CA MET A 12 29.80 0.38 -6.51
C MET A 12 28.73 -0.65 -6.14
N CYS A 13 27.51 -0.53 -6.68
CA CYS A 13 26.34 -1.33 -6.29
C CYS A 13 26.03 -1.23 -4.78
N ASP A 14 26.13 -0.03 -4.21
CA ASP A 14 25.99 0.22 -2.76
C ASP A 14 24.69 0.99 -2.43
N PRO A 15 23.62 0.30 -2.03
CA PRO A 15 22.34 0.92 -1.70
C PRO A 15 22.37 1.70 -0.36
N GLU A 16 23.26 1.35 0.57
CA GLU A 16 23.38 2.04 1.86
C GLU A 16 24.06 3.40 1.68
N GLY A 17 25.16 3.43 0.91
CA GLY A 17 25.82 4.66 0.51
C GLY A 17 24.88 5.63 -0.21
N LEU A 18 24.00 5.13 -1.10
CA LEU A 18 22.97 5.95 -1.73
C LEU A 18 22.02 6.59 -0.72
N ARG A 19 21.53 5.82 0.27
CA ARG A 19 20.61 6.34 1.30
C ARG A 19 21.27 7.39 2.19
N GLN A 20 22.56 7.22 2.50
CA GLN A 20 23.27 8.09 3.43
C GLN A 20 23.78 9.38 2.79
N PHE A 21 24.22 9.32 1.53
CA PHE A 21 24.97 10.41 0.89
C PHE A 21 24.23 11.09 -0.26
N ALA A 22 23.11 10.54 -0.74
CA ALA A 22 22.19 11.34 -1.53
C ALA A 22 21.53 12.36 -0.58
N GLY A 23 21.80 13.66 -0.78
CA GLY A 23 21.18 14.71 0.02
C GLY A 23 19.65 14.60 -0.02
N ALA A 24 18.98 14.99 1.07
CA ALA A 24 17.52 14.89 1.17
C ALA A 24 16.77 15.63 0.05
N ASP A 25 17.37 16.71 -0.46
CA ASP A 25 16.83 17.53 -1.56
C ASP A 25 17.35 17.12 -2.95
N PHE A 26 17.98 15.96 -3.07
CA PHE A 26 18.50 15.49 -4.36
C PHE A 26 17.34 15.14 -5.31
N ASP A 27 17.27 15.82 -6.45
CA ASP A 27 16.31 15.48 -7.51
C ASP A 27 16.77 14.20 -8.24
N TRP A 28 16.11 13.08 -7.95
CA TRP A 28 16.37 11.78 -8.58
C TRP A 28 15.96 11.70 -10.04
N ASN A 29 15.31 12.73 -10.56
CA ASN A 29 14.87 12.83 -11.95
C ASN A 29 15.75 13.76 -12.79
N GLN A 30 16.72 14.44 -12.16
CA GLN A 30 17.67 15.27 -12.88
C GLN A 30 18.71 14.40 -13.61
N PRO A 31 19.22 14.84 -14.77
CA PRO A 31 20.37 14.20 -15.40
C PRO A 31 21.59 14.20 -14.47
N MET A 32 22.41 13.15 -14.54
CA MET A 32 23.76 13.18 -13.96
C MET A 32 24.72 13.71 -15.03
N ASP A 33 25.77 14.45 -14.67
CA ASP A 33 26.68 15.20 -15.57
C ASP A 33 26.67 14.78 -17.07
N ASP A 34 27.18 13.59 -17.42
CA ASP A 34 27.18 13.02 -18.79
C ASP A 34 26.24 11.81 -18.98
N HIS A 35 25.32 11.59 -18.04
CA HIS A 35 24.53 10.37 -17.91
C HIS A 35 23.03 10.64 -17.72
N PRO A 36 22.17 9.69 -18.14
CA PRO A 36 20.74 9.78 -17.84
C PRO A 36 20.47 9.87 -16.34
N PRO A 37 19.24 10.25 -15.94
CA PRO A 37 18.83 10.23 -14.55
C PRO A 37 19.19 8.91 -13.85
N PRO A 38 19.48 8.95 -12.54
CA PRO A 38 20.00 7.82 -11.76
C PRO A 38 19.36 6.46 -12.05
N LEU A 39 18.03 6.41 -12.17
CA LEU A 39 17.29 5.19 -12.43
C LEU A 39 17.66 4.56 -13.78
N CYS A 40 17.62 5.36 -14.85
CA CYS A 40 17.97 4.90 -16.19
C CYS A 40 19.46 4.53 -16.26
N TYR A 41 20.33 5.33 -15.65
CA TYR A 41 21.77 5.01 -15.58
C TYR A 41 22.04 3.67 -14.90
N ALA A 42 21.46 3.43 -13.72
CA ALA A 42 21.66 2.19 -12.97
C ALA A 42 21.23 0.96 -13.78
N ILE A 43 20.06 1.02 -14.43
CA ILE A 43 19.54 -0.06 -15.26
C ILE A 43 20.48 -0.35 -16.42
N CYS A 44 20.87 0.68 -17.18
CA CYS A 44 21.80 0.51 -18.30
C CYS A 44 23.16 -0.01 -17.81
N ARG A 45 23.70 0.53 -16.72
CA ARG A 45 24.99 0.13 -16.14
C ARG A 45 25.01 -1.34 -15.72
N PHE A 46 23.94 -1.81 -15.10
CA PHE A 46 23.84 -3.19 -14.60
C PHE A 46 23.50 -4.20 -15.69
N LEU A 47 22.83 -3.77 -16.76
CA LEU A 47 22.59 -4.59 -17.97
C LEU A 47 23.87 -4.85 -18.76
N LEU A 48 24.76 -3.85 -18.83
CA LEU A 48 26.02 -3.96 -19.56
C LEU A 48 27.14 -4.60 -18.72
N ASP A 49 26.90 -4.83 -17.43
CA ASP A 49 27.82 -5.54 -16.56
C ASP A 49 27.85 -7.03 -16.90
N SER A 50 28.75 -7.36 -17.83
CA SER A 50 29.05 -8.72 -18.30
C SER A 50 29.82 -9.56 -17.28
N SER A 51 30.36 -8.92 -16.24
CA SER A 51 31.51 -9.44 -15.51
C SER A 51 31.16 -10.27 -14.26
N SER A 52 29.86 -10.49 -14.02
CA SER A 52 29.36 -11.15 -12.79
C SER A 52 29.81 -10.45 -11.50
N GLN A 53 30.30 -9.21 -11.57
CA GLN A 53 30.93 -8.51 -10.45
C GLN A 53 29.96 -8.29 -9.29
N PHE A 54 28.68 -8.06 -9.61
CA PHE A 54 27.63 -7.89 -8.60
C PHE A 54 26.49 -8.89 -8.81
N PRO A 55 25.98 -9.51 -7.72
CA PRO A 55 24.86 -10.42 -7.79
C PRO A 55 23.56 -9.67 -8.12
N ILE A 56 22.64 -10.33 -8.84
CA ILE A 56 21.35 -9.76 -9.25
C ILE A 56 20.57 -9.13 -8.07
N PRO A 57 20.45 -9.77 -6.88
CA PRO A 57 19.78 -9.16 -5.73
C PRO A 57 20.33 -7.77 -5.36
N GLY A 58 21.65 -7.57 -5.37
CA GLY A 58 22.25 -6.27 -5.04
C GLY A 58 21.91 -5.20 -6.08
N LYS A 59 21.93 -5.57 -7.37
CA LYS A 59 21.54 -4.67 -8.48
C LYS A 59 20.08 -4.22 -8.34
N LEU A 60 19.19 -5.15 -8.01
CA LEU A 60 17.77 -4.87 -7.77
C LEU A 60 17.56 -4.01 -6.53
N GLU A 61 18.33 -4.20 -5.46
CA GLU A 61 18.25 -3.38 -4.25
C GLU A 61 18.62 -1.91 -4.51
N VAL A 62 19.67 -1.67 -5.30
CA VAL A 62 20.04 -0.31 -5.73
C VAL A 62 18.92 0.35 -6.52
N ILE A 63 18.35 -0.36 -7.50
CA ILE A 63 17.22 0.15 -8.31
C ILE A 63 16.01 0.46 -7.43
N ASN A 64 15.64 -0.44 -6.51
CA ASN A 64 14.56 -0.20 -5.57
C ASN A 64 14.86 1.03 -4.69
N THR A 65 16.09 1.18 -4.20
CA THR A 65 16.48 2.34 -3.39
C THR A 65 16.27 3.66 -4.14
N ILE A 66 16.68 3.72 -5.42
CA ILE A 66 16.47 4.90 -6.28
C ILE A 66 14.97 5.19 -6.47
N LEU A 67 14.16 4.15 -6.69
CA LEU A 67 12.70 4.29 -6.82
C LEU A 67 12.02 4.77 -5.53
N GLN A 68 12.40 4.24 -4.36
CA GLN A 68 11.85 4.68 -3.08
C GLN A 68 12.27 6.11 -2.73
N ALA A 69 13.39 6.59 -3.27
CA ALA A 69 13.89 7.94 -3.04
C ALA A 69 13.21 9.01 -3.93
N GLY A 70 12.33 8.62 -4.86
CA GLY A 70 11.50 9.54 -5.64
C GLY A 70 11.84 9.62 -7.14
N ALA A 71 12.62 8.69 -7.67
CA ALA A 71 12.78 8.56 -9.12
C ALA A 71 11.45 8.15 -9.77
N ASP A 72 11.01 8.90 -10.77
CA ASP A 72 9.79 8.63 -11.54
C ASP A 72 10.14 7.84 -12.82
N PRO A 73 9.77 6.56 -12.91
CA PRO A 73 10.06 5.75 -14.10
C PRO A 73 9.25 6.17 -15.32
N MET A 74 8.14 6.90 -15.16
CA MET A 74 7.27 7.37 -16.24
C MET A 74 7.66 8.74 -16.78
N ARG A 75 8.53 9.47 -16.07
CA ARG A 75 9.02 10.77 -16.53
C ARG A 75 9.86 10.61 -17.80
N ALA A 76 9.57 11.44 -18.80
CA ALA A 76 10.32 11.45 -20.05
C ALA A 76 11.78 11.87 -19.82
N LEU A 77 12.70 11.16 -20.47
CA LEU A 77 14.11 11.49 -20.43
C LEU A 77 14.36 12.85 -21.12
N PRO A 78 15.25 13.70 -20.57
CA PRO A 78 15.59 14.98 -21.16
C PRO A 78 16.10 14.85 -22.61
N PRO A 79 15.77 15.82 -23.49
CA PRO A 79 16.21 15.81 -24.89
C PRO A 79 17.74 15.95 -24.99
N GLY A 80 18.34 15.28 -25.97
CA GLY A 80 19.79 15.32 -26.23
C GLY A 80 20.62 14.32 -25.41
N GLN A 81 19.98 13.56 -24.53
CA GLN A 81 20.64 12.52 -23.75
C GLN A 81 20.97 11.29 -24.61
N LYS A 82 22.22 10.82 -24.52
CA LYS A 82 22.68 9.62 -25.23
C LYS A 82 22.74 8.45 -24.26
N VAL A 83 21.80 7.52 -24.37
CA VAL A 83 21.90 6.24 -23.67
C VAL A 83 22.75 5.31 -24.53
N LYS A 84 24.00 5.07 -24.12
CA LYS A 84 24.88 4.12 -24.80
C LYS A 84 24.67 2.72 -24.23
N LEU A 85 24.02 1.86 -24.99
CA LEU A 85 23.96 0.43 -24.70
C LEU A 85 25.11 -0.24 -25.44
N LYS A 86 25.97 -0.99 -24.75
CA LYS A 86 27.02 -1.81 -25.40
C LYS A 86 26.41 -3.06 -26.06
N SER A 87 25.42 -2.90 -26.92
CA SER A 87 24.86 -3.97 -27.75
C SER A 87 24.92 -3.56 -29.23
N ASP A 88 24.87 -4.54 -30.14
CA ASP A 88 24.80 -4.30 -31.60
C ASP A 88 23.48 -3.60 -32.04
N ARG A 89 22.61 -3.23 -31.10
CA ARG A 89 21.38 -2.47 -31.35
C ARG A 89 21.34 -1.24 -30.45
N ASP A 90 21.56 -0.08 -31.05
CA ASP A 90 21.28 1.19 -30.41
C ASP A 90 19.76 1.31 -30.16
N PHE A 91 19.37 1.60 -28.92
CA PHE A 91 17.99 1.94 -28.59
C PHE A 91 17.85 3.46 -28.60
N ASP A 92 16.86 3.98 -29.32
CA ASP A 92 16.59 5.42 -29.37
C ASP A 92 15.87 5.85 -28.10
N ALA A 93 16.62 6.40 -27.14
CA ALA A 93 16.06 6.88 -25.88
C ALA A 93 15.39 8.27 -26.00
N ARG A 94 15.30 8.88 -27.19
CA ARG A 94 14.77 10.24 -27.35
C ARG A 94 13.28 10.30 -27.02
N GLY A 95 12.95 11.05 -25.97
CA GLY A 95 11.57 11.27 -25.54
C GLY A 95 10.92 10.06 -24.86
N CYS A 96 11.66 8.96 -24.69
CA CYS A 96 11.19 7.80 -23.94
C CYS A 96 11.35 8.03 -22.44
N SER A 97 10.44 7.46 -21.66
CA SER A 97 10.60 7.29 -20.22
C SER A 97 11.51 6.11 -19.91
N THR A 98 12.00 6.03 -18.67
CA THR A 98 12.83 4.90 -18.23
C THR A 98 12.04 3.58 -18.29
N MET A 99 10.73 3.62 -17.99
CA MET A 99 9.82 2.49 -18.14
C MET A 99 9.74 2.00 -19.59
N GLN A 100 9.48 2.90 -20.54
CA GLN A 100 9.37 2.55 -21.96
C GLN A 100 10.66 1.92 -22.48
N LEU A 101 11.81 2.52 -22.18
CA LEU A 101 13.11 1.99 -22.57
C LEU A 101 13.34 0.59 -21.99
N THR A 102 13.02 0.38 -20.70
CA THR A 102 13.18 -0.94 -20.05
C THR A 102 12.28 -2.00 -20.68
N CYS A 103 11.04 -1.65 -21.04
CA CYS A 103 10.12 -2.52 -21.74
C CYS A 103 10.62 -2.89 -23.14
N GLU A 104 11.13 -1.93 -23.91
CA GLU A 104 11.72 -2.19 -25.23
C GLU A 104 12.93 -3.13 -25.13
N MET A 105 13.80 -2.89 -24.15
CA MET A 105 14.95 -3.77 -23.87
C MET A 105 14.50 -5.17 -23.50
N TYR A 106 13.44 -5.31 -22.67
CA TYR A 106 12.88 -6.60 -22.28
C TYR A 106 12.32 -7.34 -23.49
N GLN A 107 11.57 -6.66 -24.35
CA GLN A 107 10.99 -7.25 -25.57
C GLN A 107 12.09 -7.70 -26.54
N ALA A 108 13.14 -6.90 -26.72
CA ALA A 108 14.28 -7.26 -27.54
C ALA A 108 15.00 -8.51 -26.99
N ALA A 109 15.27 -8.55 -25.67
CA ALA A 109 15.87 -9.72 -25.03
C ALA A 109 14.97 -10.96 -25.11
N ALA A 110 13.66 -10.79 -24.96
CA ALA A 110 12.69 -11.88 -25.06
C ALA A 110 12.61 -12.49 -26.46
N ALA A 111 12.74 -11.68 -27.51
CA ALA A 111 12.76 -12.14 -28.90
C ALA A 111 14.00 -12.96 -29.25
N MET A 112 15.11 -12.80 -28.50
CA MET A 112 16.39 -13.51 -28.71
C MET A 112 16.56 -14.74 -27.80
N ARG A 113 15.49 -15.18 -27.11
CA ARG A 113 15.52 -16.30 -26.13
C ARG A 113 16.04 -17.64 -26.66
N HIS A 114 16.15 -17.80 -27.98
CA HIS A 114 16.67 -19.02 -28.61
C HIS A 114 18.21 -19.09 -28.67
N GLU A 115 18.93 -18.05 -28.24
CA GLU A 115 20.40 -17.93 -28.42
C GLU A 115 21.24 -18.22 -27.15
N GLY A 116 20.63 -18.73 -26.05
CA GLY A 116 21.35 -19.27 -24.88
C GLY A 116 21.11 -18.55 -23.54
N GLY A 117 21.60 -19.15 -22.44
CA GLY A 117 21.22 -18.79 -21.06
C GLY A 117 21.59 -17.37 -20.57
N ARG A 118 22.53 -16.69 -21.22
CA ARG A 118 22.89 -15.30 -20.87
C ARG A 118 21.77 -14.30 -21.20
N ILE A 119 21.07 -14.51 -22.31
CA ILE A 119 19.96 -13.65 -22.75
C ILE A 119 18.75 -13.87 -21.85
N GLU A 120 18.52 -15.11 -21.40
CA GLU A 120 17.46 -15.43 -20.45
C GLU A 120 17.64 -14.74 -19.10
N ALA A 121 18.87 -14.74 -18.56
CA ALA A 121 19.19 -14.02 -17.32
C ALA A 121 18.97 -12.50 -17.44
N LEU A 122 19.31 -11.90 -18.60
CA LEU A 122 19.05 -10.48 -18.86
C LEU A 122 17.55 -10.18 -18.97
N ALA A 123 16.80 -11.03 -19.66
CA ALA A 123 15.35 -10.89 -19.76
C ALA A 123 14.67 -11.01 -18.38
N GLN A 124 15.15 -11.93 -17.52
CA GLN A 124 14.64 -12.07 -16.17
C GLN A 124 14.95 -10.84 -15.31
N PHE A 125 16.19 -10.33 -15.34
CA PHE A 125 16.54 -9.11 -14.63
C PHE A 125 15.66 -7.92 -15.05
N LEU A 126 15.45 -7.73 -16.36
CA LEU A 126 14.57 -6.68 -16.88
C LEU A 126 13.12 -6.85 -16.42
N ALA A 127 12.62 -8.10 -16.36
CA ALA A 127 11.29 -8.38 -15.81
C ALA A 127 11.19 -7.98 -14.33
N ASP A 128 12.20 -8.30 -13.53
CA ASP A 128 12.24 -7.95 -12.11
C ASP A 128 12.30 -6.42 -11.91
N VAL A 129 13.06 -5.71 -12.74
CA VAL A 129 13.10 -4.24 -12.75
C VAL A 129 11.74 -3.63 -13.12
N ILE A 130 11.04 -4.18 -14.11
CA ILE A 130 9.68 -3.74 -14.48
C ILE A 130 8.71 -3.93 -13.30
N VAL A 131 8.83 -5.04 -12.55
CA VAL A 131 8.03 -5.28 -11.34
C VAL A 131 8.31 -4.20 -10.29
N LEU A 132 9.58 -3.86 -10.04
CA LEU A 132 9.95 -2.80 -9.09
C LEU A 132 9.39 -1.44 -9.51
N MET A 133 9.50 -1.08 -10.79
CA MET A 133 8.94 0.19 -11.28
C MET A 133 7.41 0.22 -11.15
N LYS A 134 6.72 -0.89 -11.47
CA LYS A 134 5.27 -1.00 -11.30
C LYS A 134 4.87 -0.75 -9.85
N GLN A 135 5.58 -1.36 -8.90
CA GLN A 135 5.37 -1.14 -7.46
C GLN A 135 5.66 0.29 -7.02
N ALA A 136 6.55 1.01 -7.70
CA ALA A 136 6.85 2.40 -7.41
C ALA A 136 5.81 3.37 -8.01
N THR A 137 5.19 3.02 -9.15
CA THR A 137 4.17 3.83 -9.84
C THR A 137 2.74 3.58 -9.35
N ASP A 138 2.48 2.49 -8.62
CA ASP A 138 1.23 2.32 -7.89
C ASP A 138 1.10 3.53 -6.96
N PRO A 139 -0.04 4.24 -6.87
CA PRO A 139 -0.17 5.45 -6.05
C PRO A 139 0.05 5.10 -4.58
N LYS A 140 1.33 5.09 -4.18
CA LYS A 140 1.74 5.06 -2.79
C LYS A 140 1.22 6.35 -2.20
N VAL A 141 0.46 6.21 -1.11
CA VAL A 141 0.19 7.33 -0.20
C VAL A 141 1.53 8.05 0.01
N PRO A 142 1.66 9.33 -0.35
CA PRO A 142 2.95 10.02 -0.30
C PRO A 142 3.48 9.93 1.14
N LYS A 143 4.66 9.32 1.30
CA LYS A 143 5.31 9.23 2.61
C LYS A 143 5.86 10.61 2.94
N ILE A 144 5.18 11.32 3.82
CA ILE A 144 5.61 12.62 4.31
C ILE A 144 6.54 12.38 5.49
N VAL A 145 7.75 12.94 5.43
CA VAL A 145 8.67 12.96 6.58
C VAL A 145 8.16 14.01 7.54
N VAL A 146 7.78 13.58 8.74
CA VAL A 146 7.32 14.45 9.83
C VAL A 146 8.40 14.46 10.91
N HIS A 147 8.71 15.64 11.43
CA HIS A 147 9.65 15.77 12.54
C HIS A 147 9.10 15.07 13.79
N GLU A 148 9.94 14.30 14.49
CA GLU A 148 9.54 13.49 15.66
C GLU A 148 8.80 14.32 16.73
N GLY A 149 9.27 15.55 17.01
CA GLY A 149 8.59 16.45 17.95
C GLY A 149 7.13 16.79 17.61
N VAL A 150 6.73 16.72 16.33
CA VAL A 150 5.32 16.89 15.92
C VAL A 150 4.50 15.64 16.23
N VAL A 151 5.09 14.45 16.00
CA VAL A 151 4.46 13.16 16.35
C VAL A 151 4.25 13.07 17.87
N ASN A 152 5.29 13.40 18.65
CA ASN A 152 5.23 13.43 20.11
C ASN A 152 4.18 14.42 20.63
N LEU A 153 3.97 15.54 19.92
CA LEU A 153 2.90 16.49 20.26
C LEU A 153 1.52 15.87 20.04
N TRP A 154 1.29 15.17 18.92
CA TRP A 154 0.02 14.48 18.67
C TRP A 154 -0.26 13.37 19.69
N GLU A 155 0.77 12.61 20.06
CA GLU A 155 0.70 11.61 21.14
C GLU A 155 0.37 12.27 22.49
N SER A 156 1.06 13.37 22.83
CA SER A 156 0.76 14.12 24.05
C SER A 156 -0.69 14.62 24.08
N VAL A 157 -1.21 15.11 22.94
CA VAL A 157 -2.62 15.52 22.82
C VAL A 157 -3.56 14.33 23.00
N ARG A 158 -3.24 13.15 22.46
CA ARG A 158 -4.03 11.92 22.68
C ARG A 158 -4.08 11.50 24.14
N GLU A 159 -2.98 11.68 24.88
CA GLU A 159 -2.83 11.27 26.28
C GLU A 159 -3.44 12.25 27.29
N MET A 160 -3.75 13.49 26.87
CA MET A 160 -4.42 14.52 27.69
C MET A 160 -5.90 14.18 27.97
N SER A 161 -6.14 13.03 28.60
CA SER A 161 -7.48 12.52 28.91
C SER A 161 -8.31 13.44 29.81
N SER A 162 -7.64 14.28 30.63
CA SER A 162 -8.31 15.30 31.45
C SER A 162 -9.03 16.39 30.65
N THR A 163 -8.65 16.60 29.38
CA THR A 163 -9.29 17.57 28.48
C THR A 163 -10.26 16.93 27.50
N HIS A 164 -10.46 15.61 27.57
CA HIS A 164 -11.46 14.92 26.77
C HIS A 164 -12.87 15.40 27.15
N ASN A 165 -13.69 15.63 26.13
CA ASN A 165 -15.05 16.17 26.28
C ASN A 165 -16.10 15.35 25.53
N VAL A 166 -15.72 14.21 24.95
CA VAL A 166 -16.62 13.21 24.37
C VAL A 166 -16.30 11.85 24.98
N ILE A 167 -17.35 11.09 25.31
CA ILE A 167 -17.25 9.72 25.83
C ILE A 167 -17.97 8.77 24.88
N PHE A 168 -17.32 7.68 24.53
CA PHE A 168 -17.89 6.56 23.80
C PHE A 168 -18.16 5.40 24.75
N GLU A 169 -19.41 4.96 24.79
CA GLU A 169 -19.88 3.84 25.62
C GLU A 169 -19.79 2.54 24.80
N THR A 170 -18.73 1.76 25.02
CA THR A 170 -18.47 0.47 24.34
C THR A 170 -19.17 -0.67 25.07
N SER A 171 -19.02 -1.90 24.55
CA SER A 171 -19.64 -3.09 25.17
C SER A 171 -19.07 -3.45 26.54
N ASP A 172 -17.82 -3.06 26.81
CA ASP A 172 -16.98 -3.49 27.93
C ASP A 172 -16.25 -2.32 28.63
N GLY A 173 -16.57 -1.07 28.29
CA GLY A 173 -15.99 0.09 28.94
C GLY A 173 -16.32 1.43 28.30
N GLU A 174 -15.57 2.45 28.71
CA GLU A 174 -15.65 3.80 28.13
C GLU A 174 -14.30 4.16 27.49
N VAL A 175 -14.38 4.88 26.37
CA VAL A 175 -13.23 5.53 25.71
C VAL A 175 -13.55 7.00 25.53
N SER A 176 -12.65 7.89 25.94
CA SER A 176 -12.85 9.34 25.81
C SER A 176 -11.92 9.95 24.75
N ALA A 177 -12.34 11.07 24.16
CA ALA A 177 -11.59 11.82 23.16
C ALA A 177 -12.00 13.31 23.12
N HIS A 178 -11.26 14.09 22.33
CA HIS A 178 -11.58 15.48 22.03
C HIS A 178 -12.56 15.63 20.85
N ASP A 179 -13.64 16.38 21.04
CA ASP A 179 -14.66 16.62 20.00
C ASP A 179 -14.08 17.29 18.75
N HIS A 180 -13.25 18.32 18.88
CA HIS A 180 -12.72 19.06 17.75
C HIS A 180 -11.85 18.18 16.82
N ILE A 181 -11.11 17.23 17.38
CA ILE A 181 -10.36 16.23 16.61
C ILE A 181 -11.34 15.30 15.86
N LEU A 182 -12.36 14.79 16.54
CA LEU A 182 -13.38 13.92 15.93
C LEU A 182 -14.17 14.65 14.83
N MET A 183 -14.57 15.90 15.06
CA MET A 183 -15.32 16.72 14.11
C MET A 183 -14.48 17.14 12.90
N ALA A 184 -13.17 17.32 13.08
CA ALA A 184 -12.26 17.61 11.97
C ALA A 184 -12.04 16.37 11.10
N ALA A 185 -11.94 15.19 11.71
CA ALA A 185 -11.66 13.93 11.03
C ALA A 185 -12.89 13.28 10.37
N SER A 186 -14.10 13.55 10.87
CA SER A 186 -15.31 12.85 10.44
C SER A 186 -16.49 13.80 10.21
N PRO A 187 -17.09 13.83 9.00
CA PRO A 187 -18.33 14.57 8.77
C PRO A 187 -19.51 14.00 9.57
N VAL A 188 -19.53 12.68 9.82
CA VAL A 188 -20.58 12.01 10.59
C VAL A 188 -20.50 12.41 12.06
N LEU A 189 -19.32 12.32 12.68
CA LEU A 189 -19.12 12.73 14.07
C LEU A 189 -19.32 14.24 14.22
N LYS A 190 -18.93 15.04 13.23
CA LYS A 190 -19.26 16.47 13.21
C LYS A 190 -20.76 16.73 13.28
N ALA A 191 -21.54 16.12 12.39
CA ALA A 191 -22.99 16.26 12.39
C ALA A 191 -23.61 15.77 13.72
N MET A 192 -23.14 14.62 14.22
CA MET A 192 -23.62 14.03 15.48
C MET A 192 -23.35 14.95 16.67
N LEU A 193 -22.11 15.40 16.84
CA LEU A 193 -21.66 16.19 17.99
C LEU A 193 -22.12 17.64 17.96
N GLN A 194 -22.49 18.17 16.80
CA GLN A 194 -23.09 19.51 16.65
C GLN A 194 -24.63 19.49 16.68
N SER A 195 -25.25 18.32 16.69
CA SER A 195 -26.71 18.20 16.68
C SER A 195 -27.34 18.59 18.03
N ALA A 196 -28.63 18.93 18.02
CA ALA A 196 -29.44 19.08 19.23
C ALA A 196 -29.95 17.73 19.79
N MET A 197 -29.51 16.61 19.22
CA MET A 197 -29.86 15.27 19.68
C MET A 197 -29.09 14.91 20.96
N LYS A 198 -29.37 13.74 21.54
CA LYS A 198 -28.82 13.31 22.82
C LYS A 198 -27.28 13.30 22.77
N GLU A 199 -26.72 12.76 21.70
CA GLU A 199 -25.28 12.61 21.49
C GLU A 199 -24.58 13.97 21.45
N GLY A 200 -25.18 14.97 20.80
CA GLY A 200 -24.62 16.33 20.72
C GLY A 200 -24.73 17.11 22.03
N LYS A 201 -25.81 16.90 22.79
CA LYS A 201 -26.03 17.54 24.10
C LYS A 201 -25.19 16.93 25.22
N ASP A 202 -25.23 15.61 25.33
CA ASP A 202 -24.59 14.88 26.43
C ASP A 202 -23.11 14.62 26.13
N LYS A 203 -22.70 14.74 24.86
CA LYS A 203 -21.37 14.35 24.37
C LYS A 203 -21.02 12.89 24.70
N ARG A 204 -22.05 12.04 24.72
CA ARG A 204 -21.95 10.59 24.96
C ARG A 204 -22.50 9.84 23.76
N VAL A 205 -21.70 8.96 23.17
CA VAL A 205 -22.02 8.20 21.95
C VAL A 205 -22.03 6.71 22.26
N GLN A 206 -23.13 6.03 21.95
CA GLN A 206 -23.25 4.58 22.21
C GLN A 206 -22.68 3.76 21.06
N VAL A 207 -21.76 2.86 21.36
CA VAL A 207 -21.04 2.00 20.41
C VAL A 207 -20.98 0.57 20.96
N ARG A 208 -22.15 0.01 21.27
CA ARG A 208 -22.29 -1.28 21.97
C ARG A 208 -21.86 -2.50 21.14
N ASP A 209 -21.67 -2.31 19.84
CA ASP A 209 -21.22 -3.31 18.90
C ASP A 209 -19.69 -3.34 18.71
N SER A 210 -18.94 -2.57 19.51
CA SER A 210 -17.48 -2.59 19.51
C SER A 210 -16.93 -2.69 20.93
N THR A 211 -15.73 -3.24 21.08
CA THR A 211 -15.02 -3.29 22.35
C THR A 211 -14.27 -2.00 22.62
N LYS A 212 -13.82 -1.83 23.87
CA LYS A 212 -12.94 -0.75 24.29
C LYS A 212 -11.64 -0.79 23.51
N CYS A 213 -11.10 -1.97 23.21
CA CYS A 213 -9.88 -2.13 22.42
C CYS A 213 -10.08 -1.65 20.98
N GLY A 214 -11.13 -2.10 20.30
CA GLY A 214 -11.44 -1.66 18.93
C GLY A 214 -11.67 -0.16 18.85
N MET A 215 -12.38 0.40 19.83
CA MET A 215 -12.60 1.85 19.90
C MET A 215 -11.33 2.64 20.23
N THR A 216 -10.49 2.14 21.14
CA THR A 216 -9.21 2.77 21.46
C THR A 216 -8.30 2.78 20.23
N LEU A 217 -8.22 1.67 19.50
CA LEU A 217 -7.46 1.60 18.26
C LEU A 217 -7.96 2.61 17.21
N PHE A 218 -9.27 2.73 17.02
CA PHE A 218 -9.83 3.74 16.12
C PHE A 218 -9.40 5.16 16.51
N VAL A 219 -9.48 5.50 17.80
CA VAL A 219 -9.09 6.84 18.28
C VAL A 219 -7.58 7.04 18.16
N ASP A 220 -6.76 6.04 18.47
CA ASP A 220 -5.29 6.14 18.34
C ASP A 220 -4.89 6.40 16.88
N VAL A 221 -5.44 5.63 15.93
CA VAL A 221 -5.18 5.83 14.49
C VAL A 221 -5.62 7.22 14.03
N LEU A 222 -6.73 7.73 14.56
CA LEU A 222 -7.25 9.06 14.21
C LEU A 222 -6.32 10.18 14.71
N TYR A 223 -5.62 10.00 15.83
CA TYR A 223 -4.71 11.02 16.38
C TYR A 223 -3.31 10.93 15.79
N THR A 224 -2.76 9.71 15.72
CA THR A 224 -1.32 9.52 15.50
C THR A 224 -1.02 8.55 14.36
N SER A 225 -2.03 7.91 13.77
CA SER A 225 -1.85 6.82 12.81
C SER A 225 -1.01 5.65 13.34
N SER A 226 -0.88 5.53 14.66
CA SER A 226 -0.07 4.55 15.37
C SER A 226 -0.78 4.10 16.64
N THR A 227 -0.36 2.99 17.23
CA THR A 227 -0.91 2.46 18.49
C THR A 227 0.11 1.61 19.22
N CYS A 228 0.01 1.55 20.54
CA CYS A 228 0.80 0.65 21.38
C CYS A 228 0.03 -0.64 21.75
N LEU A 229 -1.19 -0.82 21.23
CA LEU A 229 -1.98 -2.02 21.50
C LEU A 229 -1.38 -3.24 20.80
N GLU A 230 -1.40 -4.38 21.47
CA GLU A 230 -1.18 -5.66 20.80
C GLU A 230 -2.36 -5.93 19.86
N LEU A 231 -2.09 -5.87 18.55
CA LEU A 231 -3.11 -5.95 17.53
C LEU A 231 -3.50 -7.40 17.24
N GLN A 232 -4.74 -7.73 17.57
CA GLN A 232 -5.42 -8.90 17.02
C GLN A 232 -6.29 -8.46 15.84
N TYR A 233 -6.39 -9.29 14.80
CA TYR A 233 -7.17 -8.95 13.60
C TYR A 233 -8.61 -8.52 13.90
N LYS A 234 -9.23 -9.10 14.95
CA LYS A 234 -10.58 -8.73 15.41
C LYS A 234 -10.66 -7.28 15.91
N THR A 235 -9.67 -6.85 16.70
CA THR A 235 -9.57 -5.46 17.16
C THR A 235 -9.41 -4.50 15.97
N ILE A 236 -8.63 -4.89 14.97
CA ILE A 236 -8.43 -4.10 13.74
C ILE A 236 -9.74 -4.03 12.94
N LEU A 237 -10.49 -5.14 12.83
CA LEU A 237 -11.80 -5.17 12.19
C LEU A 237 -12.80 -4.24 12.89
N GLU A 238 -12.87 -4.27 14.22
CA GLU A 238 -13.74 -3.34 14.96
C GLU A 238 -13.38 -1.88 14.69
N ALA A 239 -12.09 -1.53 14.73
CA ALA A 239 -11.63 -0.18 14.42
C ALA A 239 -11.94 0.21 12.96
N PHE A 240 -11.77 -0.73 12.03
CA PHE A 240 -12.05 -0.53 10.61
C PHE A 240 -13.54 -0.29 10.35
N ASP A 241 -14.41 -1.02 11.06
CA ASP A 241 -15.85 -0.83 11.04
C ASP A 241 -16.27 0.55 11.54
N LEU A 242 -15.62 1.05 12.60
CA LEU A 242 -15.85 2.39 13.13
C LEU A 242 -15.36 3.47 12.18
N ALA A 243 -14.15 3.32 11.62
CA ALA A 243 -13.57 4.26 10.67
C ALA A 243 -14.45 4.42 9.41
N HIS A 244 -14.90 3.29 8.84
CA HIS A 244 -15.81 3.30 7.70
C HIS A 244 -17.17 3.91 8.04
N ARG A 245 -17.79 3.48 9.17
CA ARG A 245 -19.09 3.98 9.64
C ARG A 245 -19.10 5.50 9.84
N TRP A 246 -18.01 6.04 10.35
CA TRP A 246 -17.85 7.47 10.60
C TRP A 246 -17.13 8.20 9.46
N GLN A 247 -16.91 7.56 8.32
CA GLN A 247 -16.34 8.16 7.12
C GLN A 247 -14.97 8.83 7.37
N VAL A 248 -14.14 8.20 8.18
CA VAL A 248 -12.76 8.61 8.42
C VAL A 248 -11.88 7.88 7.41
N GLN A 249 -11.72 8.48 6.23
CA GLN A 249 -11.09 7.78 5.09
C GLN A 249 -9.65 7.36 5.37
N HIS A 250 -8.81 8.27 5.90
CA HIS A 250 -7.40 7.95 6.18
C HIS A 250 -7.27 6.78 7.18
N ALA A 251 -8.10 6.75 8.23
CA ALA A 251 -8.10 5.64 9.18
C ALA A 251 -8.58 4.34 8.53
N THR A 252 -9.59 4.42 7.66
CA THR A 252 -10.06 3.27 6.87
C THR A 252 -8.93 2.69 6.02
N ASP A 253 -8.13 3.54 5.37
CA ASP A 253 -7.03 3.11 4.51
C ASP A 253 -5.89 2.46 5.31
N ILE A 254 -5.48 3.08 6.43
CA ILE A 254 -4.44 2.55 7.34
C ILE A 254 -4.85 1.19 7.89
N LEU A 255 -6.09 1.07 8.38
CA LEU A 255 -6.60 -0.16 8.97
C LEU A 255 -6.78 -1.25 7.91
N ALA A 256 -7.21 -0.89 6.70
CA ALA A 256 -7.28 -1.83 5.58
C ALA A 256 -5.89 -2.36 5.19
N GLU A 257 -4.87 -1.50 5.14
CA GLU A 257 -3.49 -1.94 4.88
C GLU A 257 -2.98 -2.86 5.98
N THR A 258 -3.27 -2.55 7.24
CA THR A 258 -2.91 -3.40 8.38
C THR A 258 -3.61 -4.77 8.28
N LEU A 259 -4.90 -4.79 7.93
CA LEU A 259 -5.67 -6.03 7.73
C LEU A 259 -5.10 -6.90 6.59
N LYS A 260 -4.51 -6.31 5.54
CA LYS A 260 -3.85 -7.11 4.48
C LYS A 260 -2.71 -7.95 5.05
N GLY A 261 -1.93 -7.40 6.00
CA GLY A 261 -0.86 -8.12 6.69
C GLY A 261 -1.35 -9.26 7.59
N GLU A 262 -2.61 -9.20 8.00
CA GLU A 262 -3.25 -10.17 8.89
C GLU A 262 -4.07 -11.25 8.16
N ILE A 263 -4.05 -11.30 6.82
CA ILE A 263 -4.78 -12.32 6.06
C ILE A 263 -4.12 -13.69 6.24
N ARG A 264 -4.82 -14.58 6.95
CA ARG A 264 -4.47 -15.97 7.22
C ARG A 264 -5.72 -16.83 7.11
N VAL A 265 -5.58 -18.16 7.15
CA VAL A 265 -6.73 -19.07 7.01
C VAL A 265 -7.81 -18.78 8.05
N GLU A 266 -7.40 -18.56 9.29
CA GLU A 266 -8.25 -18.30 10.46
C GLU A 266 -8.96 -16.93 10.43
N SER A 267 -8.34 -15.92 9.84
CA SER A 267 -8.87 -14.55 9.78
C SER A 267 -9.55 -14.23 8.44
N PHE A 268 -9.30 -15.05 7.41
CA PHE A 268 -9.68 -14.78 6.03
C PHE A 268 -11.17 -14.47 5.85
N ALA A 269 -12.05 -15.29 6.43
CA ALA A 269 -13.48 -15.18 6.19
C ALA A 269 -14.03 -13.83 6.69
N GLU A 270 -13.65 -13.43 7.91
CA GLU A 270 -14.09 -12.18 8.53
C GLU A 270 -13.51 -10.96 7.80
N ILE A 271 -12.22 -11.00 7.44
CA ILE A 271 -11.56 -9.91 6.70
C ILE A 271 -12.14 -9.75 5.29
N ALA A 272 -12.31 -10.84 4.56
CA ALA A 272 -12.87 -10.80 3.21
C ALA A 272 -14.32 -10.33 3.21
N GLU A 273 -15.12 -10.76 4.19
CA GLU A 273 -16.50 -10.29 4.33
C GLU A 273 -16.55 -8.79 4.62
N ALA A 274 -15.73 -8.30 5.55
CA ALA A 274 -15.63 -6.87 5.85
C ALA A 274 -15.20 -6.05 4.62
N ALA A 275 -14.23 -6.55 3.83
CA ALA A 275 -13.75 -5.90 2.62
C ALA A 275 -14.86 -5.77 1.55
N VAL A 276 -15.69 -6.80 1.39
CA VAL A 276 -16.82 -6.80 0.45
C VAL A 276 -17.93 -5.87 0.92
N LEU A 277 -18.35 -5.99 2.18
CA LEU A 277 -19.45 -5.20 2.74
C LEU A 277 -19.17 -3.69 2.71
N LYS A 278 -17.89 -3.30 2.87
CA LYS A 278 -17.45 -1.91 2.88
C LYS A 278 -16.89 -1.43 1.54
N ALA A 279 -16.94 -2.27 0.50
CA ALA A 279 -16.47 -1.96 -0.85
C ALA A 279 -15.01 -1.45 -0.91
N VAL A 280 -14.11 -2.00 -0.07
CA VAL A 280 -12.69 -1.59 -0.04
C VAL A 280 -11.86 -2.42 -1.02
N GLU A 281 -11.77 -1.95 -2.26
CA GLU A 281 -11.15 -2.64 -3.40
C GLU A 281 -9.72 -3.15 -3.16
N PRO A 282 -8.78 -2.38 -2.56
CA PRO A 282 -7.42 -2.89 -2.33
C PRO A 282 -7.40 -4.10 -1.39
N LEU A 283 -8.27 -4.13 -0.37
CA LEU A 283 -8.38 -5.23 0.56
C LEU A 283 -9.09 -6.43 -0.08
N GLN A 284 -10.14 -6.19 -0.87
CA GLN A 284 -10.80 -7.24 -1.66
C GLN A 284 -9.83 -7.95 -2.59
N ARG A 285 -8.96 -7.20 -3.28
CA ARG A 285 -7.92 -7.75 -4.16
C ARG A 285 -6.94 -8.64 -3.39
N ALA A 286 -6.45 -8.17 -2.24
CA ALA A 286 -5.57 -8.97 -1.39
C ALA A 286 -6.25 -10.27 -0.93
N CYS A 287 -7.52 -10.21 -0.52
CA CYS A 287 -8.31 -11.39 -0.17
C CYS A 287 -8.49 -12.34 -1.37
N MET A 288 -8.77 -11.83 -2.58
CA MET A 288 -8.87 -12.68 -3.78
C MET A 288 -7.54 -13.36 -4.10
N GLU A 289 -6.42 -12.62 -4.04
CA GLU A 289 -5.10 -13.16 -4.31
C GLU A 289 -4.70 -14.25 -3.33
N PHE A 290 -4.98 -14.06 -2.04
CA PHE A 290 -4.75 -15.08 -1.02
C PHE A 290 -5.68 -16.28 -1.20
N GLY A 291 -6.99 -16.03 -1.29
CA GLY A 291 -8.02 -17.06 -1.34
C GLY A 291 -7.92 -17.96 -2.59
N THR A 292 -7.44 -17.44 -3.73
CA THR A 292 -7.20 -18.24 -4.95
C THR A 292 -5.98 -19.14 -4.87
N LYS A 293 -4.97 -18.77 -4.10
CA LYS A 293 -3.71 -19.52 -3.94
C LYS A 293 -3.78 -20.56 -2.81
N ASP A 294 -4.52 -20.26 -1.74
CA ASP A 294 -4.55 -21.12 -0.56
C ASP A 294 -5.43 -22.37 -0.73
N LYS A 295 -4.88 -23.55 -0.41
CA LYS A 295 -5.56 -24.84 -0.62
C LYS A 295 -6.71 -25.08 0.37
N GLU A 296 -6.58 -24.58 1.60
CA GLU A 296 -7.58 -24.76 2.64
C GLU A 296 -8.80 -23.89 2.35
N ILE A 297 -8.58 -22.61 2.01
CA ILE A 297 -9.64 -21.70 1.58
C ILE A 297 -10.36 -22.23 0.33
N GLN A 298 -9.65 -22.79 -0.65
CA GLN A 298 -10.28 -23.42 -1.82
C GLN A 298 -11.12 -24.65 -1.45
N THR A 299 -10.70 -25.41 -0.44
CA THR A 299 -11.47 -26.55 0.08
C THR A 299 -12.74 -26.08 0.81
N LEU A 300 -12.63 -25.04 1.63
CA LEU A 300 -13.77 -24.40 2.31
C LEU A 300 -14.75 -23.79 1.30
N LEU A 301 -14.24 -23.16 0.25
CA LEU A 301 -15.04 -22.64 -0.85
C LEU A 301 -15.86 -23.75 -1.50
N LYS A 302 -15.26 -24.90 -1.83
CA LYS A 302 -15.96 -26.07 -2.39
C LYS A 302 -17.07 -26.59 -1.48
N LYS A 303 -16.81 -26.66 -0.17
CA LYS A 303 -17.75 -27.12 0.86
C LYS A 303 -18.83 -26.11 1.26
N ASN A 304 -18.87 -24.93 0.63
CA ASN A 304 -19.75 -23.80 0.99
C ASN A 304 -19.60 -23.35 2.45
N GLY A 305 -18.40 -23.48 3.02
CA GLY A 305 -18.08 -23.07 4.40
C GLY A 305 -17.75 -21.59 4.56
N LEU A 306 -17.78 -20.81 3.47
CA LEU A 306 -17.47 -19.37 3.46
C LEU A 306 -18.75 -18.52 3.35
N PRO A 307 -18.77 -17.30 3.92
CA PRO A 307 -19.90 -16.39 3.81
C PRO A 307 -20.31 -16.12 2.34
N PRO A 308 -21.61 -15.89 2.06
CA PRO A 308 -22.10 -15.62 0.70
C PRO A 308 -21.32 -14.54 -0.05
N ALA A 309 -21.03 -13.42 0.62
CA ALA A 309 -20.26 -12.31 0.08
C ALA A 309 -18.86 -12.73 -0.40
N VAL A 310 -18.17 -13.56 0.41
CA VAL A 310 -16.82 -14.06 0.12
C VAL A 310 -16.84 -15.09 -1.02
N ARG A 311 -17.87 -15.94 -1.09
CA ARG A 311 -18.03 -16.89 -2.22
C ARG A 311 -18.22 -16.16 -3.55
N LYS A 312 -19.02 -15.09 -3.55
CA LYS A 312 -19.22 -14.23 -4.72
C LYS A 312 -17.91 -13.53 -5.12
N LEU A 313 -17.15 -13.02 -4.14
CA LEU A 313 -15.83 -12.43 -4.37
C LEU A 313 -14.87 -13.41 -5.07
N LEU A 314 -14.86 -14.68 -4.64
CA LEU A 314 -14.03 -15.73 -5.24
C LEU A 314 -14.61 -16.36 -6.52
N GLY A 315 -15.64 -15.76 -7.11
CA GLY A 315 -16.18 -16.17 -8.42
C GLY A 315 -17.13 -17.38 -8.39
N LYS A 316 -17.57 -17.85 -7.21
CA LYS A 316 -18.68 -18.83 -7.16
C LYS A 316 -20.00 -18.09 -7.39
N ARG A 317 -20.70 -18.42 -8.49
CA ARG A 317 -22.12 -18.06 -8.67
C ARG A 317 -22.96 -18.83 -7.65
N GLU A 318 -23.83 -18.14 -6.94
CA GLU A 318 -24.90 -18.81 -6.19
C GLU A 318 -25.77 -19.57 -7.20
N ALA A 319 -26.12 -20.81 -6.88
CA ALA A 319 -27.22 -21.47 -7.57
C ALA A 319 -28.45 -20.59 -7.33
N GLU A 320 -29.08 -20.15 -8.40
CA GLU A 320 -30.29 -19.32 -8.37
C GLU A 320 -31.27 -19.88 -7.34
N ASP A 321 -31.72 -19.02 -6.41
CA ASP A 321 -32.85 -19.31 -5.54
C ASP A 321 -34.01 -19.84 -6.41
N GLU A 322 -34.53 -21.02 -6.06
CA GLU A 322 -35.74 -21.55 -6.67
C GLU A 322 -36.84 -20.48 -6.66
N PRO A 323 -37.53 -20.23 -7.79
CA PRO A 323 -38.58 -19.23 -7.85
C PRO A 323 -39.74 -19.63 -6.93
N GLY A 324 -39.95 -18.76 -5.93
CA GLY A 324 -41.09 -18.63 -5.04
C GLY A 324 -42.26 -19.60 -5.20
N LYS A 325 -42.45 -20.48 -4.21
CA LYS A 325 -43.77 -21.04 -3.90
C LYS A 325 -44.73 -19.89 -3.55
N PRO A 326 -45.89 -19.74 -4.22
CA PRO A 326 -46.81 -18.66 -3.94
C PRO A 326 -47.44 -18.84 -2.56
N LYS A 327 -47.23 -17.85 -1.67
CA LYS A 327 -47.93 -17.75 -0.38
C LYS A 327 -49.43 -17.55 -0.65
N ARG A 328 -50.22 -18.59 -0.35
CA ARG A 328 -51.69 -18.49 -0.24
C ARG A 328 -52.04 -17.41 0.80
N ARG A 329 -52.57 -16.27 0.34
CA ARG A 329 -53.34 -15.36 1.19
C ARG A 329 -54.57 -16.12 1.69
N ARG A 330 -54.70 -16.28 3.00
CA ARG A 330 -56.01 -16.53 3.63
C ARG A 330 -56.63 -15.15 3.92
N LEU A 331 -57.82 -14.96 3.37
CA LEU A 331 -58.76 -13.90 3.73
C LEU A 331 -59.22 -14.08 5.18
#